data_AF-G3AGR4-F1
#
_entry.id   AF-G3AGR4-F1
#
_cell.length_a   1.000
_cell.length_b   1.000
_cell.length_c   1.000
_cell.angle_alpha   90.00
_cell.angle_beta   90.00
_cell.angle_gamma   90.00
#
_symmetry.space_group_name_H-M   'P 1'
#
loop_
_entity.id
_entity.type
_entity.pdbx_description
1 polymer ?
#
loop_
_entity_poly.entity_id
_entity_poly.type
_entity_poly.pdbx_seq_one_letter_code
_entity_poly.pdbx_strand_id
1 'polypeptide(L)'
;MAPAVYNKYPRALFGGSKLETDAKGNVVVAPESRAKINKDVEDFLPTWNKEEHYEPYKFHEYHDPALRANPSFPNLLANAETKNISPKLGTEIKGVQLSQLNDAGRDELALLAHQRGVLVFRDQDFVSKGPQHFVDYVKYFGNPHIHPTSGRPKDVANIHVILSGDTKEDPFSTKTNLVGFHSDVSYELQPTALSFLTVTNLPAGGGGDTVFADSAEAYNRLSPKFKDILENLNAVHSAVEQANFSLVKGGVVRRDPVENVHPIVRTTPLGKKVLFVNKGFTRRIEGLKVEESEALLNFLFDHVAKAHDLQIRANWEKDTVVVFDNRVVNHSAILDFDTTESRLIARSSAQGERPVHNLKDLNKPDENHLFEGPEYLGNKLSDLKLA
;
A
#
# COMPACT_ATOMS: atom_id res chain seq x y z
N MET A 1 -4.54 -22.80 -22.43
CA MET A 1 -3.42 -23.50 -21.76
C MET A 1 -3.37 -23.01 -20.32
N ALA A 2 -3.18 -23.90 -19.35
CA ALA A 2 -3.20 -23.55 -17.92
C ALA A 2 -2.21 -22.41 -17.61
N PRO A 3 -2.59 -21.37 -16.85
CA PRO A 3 -1.63 -20.36 -16.42
C PRO A 3 -0.57 -21.09 -15.60
N ALA A 4 0.70 -20.79 -15.88
CA ALA A 4 1.86 -21.39 -15.24
C ALA A 4 1.63 -21.48 -13.73
N VAL A 5 1.38 -22.71 -13.27
CA VAL A 5 1.24 -23.00 -11.85
C VAL A 5 2.63 -22.80 -11.26
N TYR A 6 2.85 -21.63 -10.66
CA TYR A 6 4.01 -21.37 -9.81
C TYR A 6 3.88 -22.24 -8.54
N ASN A 7 4.06 -23.55 -8.72
CA ASN A 7 3.75 -24.59 -7.73
C ASN A 7 4.82 -24.76 -6.65
N LYS A 8 5.70 -23.77 -6.49
CA LYS A 8 6.59 -23.63 -5.35
C LYS A 8 6.72 -22.15 -5.03
N TYR A 9 5.85 -21.65 -4.15
CA TYR A 9 6.07 -20.35 -3.53
C TYR A 9 7.37 -20.44 -2.72
N PRO A 10 8.41 -19.64 -3.01
CA PRO A 10 9.60 -19.62 -2.17
C PRO A 10 9.17 -19.29 -0.73
N ARG A 11 9.75 -20.01 0.25
CA ARG A 11 9.71 -19.60 1.65
C ARG A 11 10.36 -18.22 1.69
N ALA A 12 9.47 -17.29 2.00
CA ALA A 12 9.55 -15.85 2.04
C ALA A 12 10.13 -15.01 0.87
N LEU A 13 9.56 -13.81 0.77
CA LEU A 13 10.14 -12.65 0.08
C LEU A 13 10.85 -11.75 1.12
N PHE A 14 10.75 -12.11 2.40
CA PHE A 14 11.18 -11.33 3.54
C PHE A 14 11.66 -12.36 4.54
N GLY A 15 12.98 -12.58 4.65
CA GLY A 15 13.56 -13.37 5.73
C GLY A 15 12.79 -13.12 7.02
N GLY A 16 12.40 -14.18 7.72
CA GLY A 16 11.44 -14.09 8.81
C GLY A 16 12.15 -13.98 10.15
N SER A 17 11.60 -13.17 11.06
CA SER A 17 11.82 -13.39 12.48
C SER A 17 11.27 -14.75 12.89
N LYS A 18 11.90 -15.40 13.86
CA LYS A 18 11.30 -16.59 14.46
C LYS A 18 10.01 -16.19 15.15
N LEU A 19 9.00 -17.04 14.97
CA LEU A 19 7.67 -16.85 15.52
C LEU A 19 7.36 -17.98 16.49
N GLU A 20 6.60 -17.68 17.53
CA GLU A 20 6.06 -18.67 18.48
C GLU A 20 4.56 -18.43 18.68
N THR A 21 3.89 -19.37 19.33
CA THR A 21 2.48 -19.23 19.72
C THR A 21 2.42 -18.87 21.21
N ASP A 22 1.73 -17.78 21.54
CA ASP A 22 1.53 -17.36 22.92
C ASP A 22 0.47 -18.23 23.64
N ALA A 23 0.31 -18.03 24.95
CA ALA A 23 -0.66 -18.77 25.75
C ALA A 23 -2.14 -18.55 25.34
N LYS A 24 -2.42 -17.55 24.50
CA LYS A 24 -3.75 -17.22 23.97
C LYS A 24 -3.93 -17.73 22.53
N GLY A 25 -2.98 -18.47 21.98
CA GLY A 25 -3.03 -18.99 20.62
C GLY A 25 -2.63 -17.99 19.53
N ASN A 26 -2.18 -16.78 19.88
CA ASN A 26 -1.69 -15.84 18.88
C ASN A 26 -0.28 -16.20 18.45
N VAL A 27 0.02 -16.04 17.16
CA VAL A 27 1.40 -16.08 16.69
C VAL A 27 2.04 -14.73 17.01
N VAL A 28 3.24 -14.76 17.59
CA VAL A 28 4.01 -13.58 18.04
C VAL A 28 5.48 -13.74 17.65
N VAL A 29 6.24 -12.64 17.69
CA VAL A 29 7.69 -12.67 17.50
C VAL A 29 8.36 -13.35 18.70
N ALA A 30 9.15 -14.38 18.45
CA ALA A 30 9.81 -15.17 19.49
C ALA A 30 10.83 -14.34 20.30
N PRO A 31 11.07 -14.66 21.58
CA PRO A 31 11.95 -13.89 22.46
C PRO A 31 13.35 -13.65 21.88
N GLU A 32 13.96 -14.63 21.21
CA GLU A 32 15.29 -14.48 20.63
C GLU A 32 15.36 -13.50 19.45
N SER A 33 14.27 -13.37 18.69
CA SER A 33 14.15 -12.42 17.58
C SER A 33 13.79 -11.03 18.11
N ARG A 34 12.87 -10.98 19.09
CA ARG A 34 12.48 -9.76 19.80
C ARG A 34 13.67 -9.08 20.47
N ALA A 35 14.59 -9.85 21.05
CA ALA A 35 15.79 -9.32 21.70
C ALA A 35 16.76 -8.57 20.75
N LYS A 36 16.61 -8.74 19.43
CA LYS A 36 17.42 -8.07 18.40
C LYS A 36 16.77 -6.82 17.81
N ILE A 37 15.54 -6.51 18.24
CA ILE A 37 14.78 -5.35 17.79
C ILE A 37 14.94 -4.23 18.82
N ASN A 38 14.99 -2.97 18.37
CA ASN A 38 15.04 -1.84 19.28
C ASN A 38 13.84 -1.87 20.28
N LYS A 39 14.11 -1.66 21.57
CA LYS A 39 13.09 -1.65 22.61
C LYS A 39 12.09 -0.50 22.47
N ASP A 40 12.50 0.62 21.87
CA ASP A 40 11.62 1.77 21.64
C ASP A 40 10.43 1.44 20.72
N VAL A 41 10.46 0.28 20.04
CA VAL A 41 9.49 -0.11 19.01
C VAL A 41 8.72 -1.37 19.37
N GLU A 42 8.87 -1.82 20.62
CA GLU A 42 8.28 -3.05 21.14
C GLU A 42 6.75 -3.05 21.05
N ASP A 43 6.12 -1.89 21.26
CA ASP A 43 4.68 -1.70 21.13
C ASP A 43 4.18 -1.84 19.68
N PHE A 44 5.07 -1.76 18.69
CA PHE A 44 4.76 -1.96 17.27
C PHE A 44 5.00 -3.39 16.79
N LEU A 45 5.45 -4.30 17.67
CA LEU A 45 5.70 -5.68 17.27
C LEU A 45 4.42 -6.36 16.77
N PRO A 46 4.51 -7.10 15.65
CA PRO A 46 3.34 -7.73 15.06
C PRO A 46 2.87 -8.93 15.88
N THR A 47 1.55 -9.07 15.92
CA THR A 47 0.82 -10.24 16.40
C THR A 47 -0.14 -10.71 15.30
N TRP A 48 -0.40 -12.01 15.28
CA TRP A 48 -1.32 -12.64 14.35
C TRP A 48 -2.29 -13.54 15.11
N ASN A 49 -3.56 -13.13 15.16
CA ASN A 49 -4.65 -13.95 15.65
C ASN A 49 -5.33 -14.65 14.46
N LYS A 50 -5.36 -15.98 14.46
CA LYS A 50 -5.97 -16.81 13.40
C LYS A 50 -7.48 -16.93 13.52
N GLU A 51 -8.04 -16.65 14.70
CA GLU A 51 -9.48 -16.68 14.97
C GLU A 51 -10.17 -15.35 14.66
N GLU A 52 -9.38 -14.32 14.35
CA GLU A 52 -9.91 -13.00 14.05
C GLU A 52 -10.50 -12.93 12.65
N HIS A 53 -11.75 -12.48 12.57
CA HIS A 53 -12.49 -12.28 11.34
C HIS A 53 -13.17 -10.91 11.33
N TYR A 54 -13.23 -10.28 10.16
CA TYR A 54 -13.87 -9.01 9.90
C TYR A 54 -14.83 -9.15 8.73
N GLU A 55 -15.94 -8.44 8.84
CA GLU A 55 -16.86 -8.27 7.72
C GLU A 55 -16.20 -7.54 6.54
N PRO A 56 -16.70 -7.77 5.31
CA PRO A 56 -16.36 -6.95 4.15
C PRO A 56 -16.58 -5.46 4.42
N TYR A 57 -15.73 -4.62 3.84
CA TYR A 57 -15.94 -3.18 3.89
C TYR A 57 -17.20 -2.80 3.13
N LYS A 58 -18.01 -1.94 3.74
CA LYS A 58 -19.19 -1.35 3.12
C LYS A 58 -18.85 0.02 2.56
N PHE A 59 -19.57 0.39 1.52
CA PHE A 59 -19.50 1.72 0.96
C PHE A 59 -19.79 2.79 2.04
N HIS A 60 -19.02 3.87 2.00
CA HIS A 60 -19.24 5.08 2.78
C HIS A 60 -18.81 6.30 1.96
N GLU A 61 -19.46 7.44 2.21
CA GLU A 61 -19.06 8.69 1.58
C GLU A 61 -17.66 9.11 2.03
N TYR A 62 -16.86 9.62 1.09
CA TYR A 62 -15.53 10.14 1.35
C TYR A 62 -15.47 11.62 0.97
N HIS A 63 -14.92 12.44 1.87
CA HIS A 63 -14.68 13.87 1.65
C HIS A 63 -13.19 14.17 1.83
N ASP A 64 -12.50 14.36 0.71
CA ASP A 64 -11.06 14.58 0.70
C ASP A 64 -10.65 15.86 1.45
N PRO A 65 -9.82 15.76 2.51
CA PRO A 65 -9.27 16.93 3.22
C PRO A 65 -8.56 17.94 2.32
N ALA A 66 -7.93 17.48 1.24
CA ALA A 66 -7.21 18.34 0.31
C ALA A 66 -8.10 19.39 -0.38
N LEU A 67 -9.42 19.16 -0.46
CA LEU A 67 -10.38 20.12 -1.03
C LEU A 67 -10.63 21.33 -0.12
N ARG A 68 -10.28 21.23 1.18
CA ARG A 68 -10.39 22.32 2.16
C ARG A 68 -9.09 23.09 2.38
N ALA A 69 -8.00 22.59 1.82
CA ALA A 69 -6.66 23.09 2.06
C ALA A 69 -6.43 24.50 1.53
N ASN A 70 -5.57 25.26 2.20
CA ASN A 70 -5.02 26.48 1.65
C ASN A 70 -3.84 26.15 0.71
N PRO A 71 -3.89 26.50 -0.59
CA PRO A 71 -2.85 26.12 -1.55
C PRO A 71 -1.51 26.84 -1.37
N SER A 72 -1.41 27.85 -0.47
CA SER A 72 -0.13 28.46 -0.11
C SER A 72 0.58 27.78 1.07
N PHE A 73 -0.04 26.75 1.66
CA PHE A 73 0.51 25.93 2.76
C PHE A 73 1.01 26.70 4.01
N PRO A 74 0.30 27.72 4.51
CA PRO A 74 0.78 28.54 5.64
C PRO A 74 0.83 27.78 6.98
N ASN A 75 0.08 26.69 7.16
CA ASN A 75 0.07 25.91 8.40
C ASN A 75 1.04 24.73 8.34
N LEU A 76 1.30 24.19 7.15
CA LEU A 76 2.20 23.07 6.94
C LEU A 76 3.65 23.51 6.72
N LEU A 77 3.88 24.54 5.91
CA LEU A 77 5.22 24.87 5.39
C LEU A 77 5.82 26.18 5.92
N ALA A 78 5.13 26.92 6.79
CA ALA A 78 5.60 28.25 7.25
C ALA A 78 7.03 28.26 7.80
N ASN A 79 7.43 27.19 8.50
CA ASN A 79 8.76 27.07 9.10
C ASN A 79 9.51 25.83 8.57
N ALA A 80 9.08 25.29 7.42
CA ALA A 80 9.64 24.06 6.86
C ALA A 80 10.81 24.34 5.93
N GLU A 81 11.85 23.51 6.03
CA GLU A 81 12.82 23.36 4.94
C GLU A 81 12.30 22.28 3.99
N THR A 82 12.23 22.59 2.70
CA THR A 82 11.73 21.64 1.68
C THR A 82 12.75 21.41 0.59
N LYS A 83 12.84 20.15 0.15
CA LYS A 83 13.68 19.76 -0.99
C LYS A 83 12.93 18.77 -1.87
N ASN A 84 12.69 19.15 -3.12
CA ASN A 84 12.11 18.24 -4.09
C ASN A 84 13.07 17.09 -4.39
N ILE A 85 12.58 15.85 -4.31
CA ILE A 85 13.37 14.64 -4.60
C ILE A 85 13.55 14.49 -6.11
N SER A 86 12.47 14.76 -6.86
CA SER A 86 12.49 14.96 -8.31
C SER A 86 11.63 16.17 -8.70
N PRO A 87 11.71 16.67 -9.94
CA PRO A 87 10.93 17.82 -10.37
C PRO A 87 9.42 17.67 -10.15
N LYS A 88 8.85 16.49 -10.43
CA LYS A 88 7.39 16.27 -10.39
C LYS A 88 6.90 15.40 -9.22
N LEU A 89 7.76 14.54 -8.67
CA LEU A 89 7.40 13.57 -7.64
C LEU A 89 8.33 13.70 -6.42
N GLY A 90 7.77 13.63 -5.22
CA GLY A 90 8.56 13.58 -3.99
C GLY A 90 8.99 14.94 -3.47
N THR A 91 8.80 15.16 -2.17
CA THR A 91 9.38 16.28 -1.44
C THR A 91 9.84 15.81 -0.07
N GLU A 92 11.10 16.05 0.27
CA GLU A 92 11.60 15.92 1.64
C GLU A 92 11.29 17.20 2.43
N ILE A 93 10.82 17.04 3.67
CA ILE A 93 10.36 18.13 4.54
C ILE A 93 11.02 17.98 5.91
N LYS A 94 11.65 19.05 6.39
CA LYS A 94 12.25 19.16 7.73
C LYS A 94 11.67 20.35 8.49
N GLY A 95 11.74 20.30 9.81
CA GLY A 95 11.25 21.37 10.70
C GLY A 95 9.74 21.32 11.00
N VAL A 96 9.05 20.26 10.57
CA VAL A 96 7.61 20.06 10.81
C VAL A 96 7.40 18.75 11.58
N GLN A 97 6.72 18.81 12.72
CA GLN A 97 6.22 17.61 13.41
C GLN A 97 4.78 17.34 12.99
N LEU A 98 4.55 16.22 12.30
CA LEU A 98 3.23 15.83 11.82
C LEU A 98 2.21 15.78 12.96
N SER A 99 2.62 15.27 14.13
CA SER A 99 1.78 15.11 15.33
C SER A 99 1.32 16.43 15.95
N GLN A 100 1.92 17.56 15.55
CA GLN A 100 1.60 18.90 16.04
C GLN A 100 0.76 19.71 15.06
N LEU A 101 0.46 19.18 13.87
CA LEU A 101 -0.39 19.85 12.90
C LEU A 101 -1.83 19.98 13.41
N ASN A 102 -2.37 21.20 13.28
CA ASN A 102 -3.80 21.46 13.42
C ASN A 102 -4.57 20.96 12.18
N ASP A 103 -5.90 21.08 12.20
CA ASP A 103 -6.77 20.63 11.10
C ASP A 103 -6.40 21.28 9.76
N ALA A 104 -6.15 22.59 9.74
CA ALA A 104 -5.75 23.29 8.51
C ALA A 104 -4.41 22.78 7.95
N GLY A 105 -3.42 22.53 8.82
CA GLY A 105 -2.15 21.92 8.45
C GLY A 105 -2.30 20.48 7.93
N ARG A 106 -3.27 19.72 8.46
CA ARG A 106 -3.59 18.38 7.95
C ARG A 106 -4.31 18.42 6.60
N ASP A 107 -5.21 19.37 6.38
CA ASP A 107 -5.82 19.58 5.05
C ASP A 107 -4.73 19.94 4.02
N GLU A 108 -3.83 20.85 4.38
CA GLU A 108 -2.66 21.22 3.60
C GLU A 108 -1.71 20.04 3.32
N LEU A 109 -1.51 19.16 4.29
CA LEU A 109 -0.74 17.92 4.12
C LEU A 109 -1.37 17.01 3.07
N ALA A 110 -2.70 16.84 3.11
CA ALA A 110 -3.42 16.05 2.12
C ALA A 110 -3.26 16.63 0.71
N LEU A 111 -3.38 17.96 0.57
CA LEU A 111 -3.19 18.62 -0.72
C LEU A 111 -1.76 18.48 -1.24
N LEU A 112 -0.75 18.71 -0.39
CA LEU A 112 0.65 18.60 -0.80
C LEU A 112 1.00 17.15 -1.17
N ALA A 113 0.53 16.17 -0.41
CA ALA A 113 0.69 14.75 -0.73
C ALA A 113 0.03 14.40 -2.07
N HIS A 114 -1.17 14.93 -2.34
CA HIS A 114 -1.83 14.74 -3.64
C HIS A 114 -1.06 15.37 -4.81
N GLN A 115 -0.45 16.55 -4.59
CA GLN A 115 0.33 17.25 -5.61
C GLN A 115 1.67 16.59 -5.89
N ARG A 116 2.38 16.16 -4.84
CA ARG A 116 3.75 15.64 -4.90
C ARG A 116 3.84 14.12 -4.92
N GLY A 117 2.73 13.41 -4.68
CA GLY A 117 2.62 11.96 -4.58
C GLY A 117 3.23 11.37 -3.31
N VAL A 118 4.42 11.81 -2.93
CA VAL A 118 5.20 11.31 -1.79
C VAL A 118 5.83 12.47 -1.03
N LEU A 119 5.73 12.44 0.29
CA LEU A 119 6.37 13.37 1.20
C LEU A 119 7.20 12.59 2.21
N VAL A 120 8.45 13.00 2.42
CA VAL A 120 9.38 12.35 3.36
C VAL A 120 9.65 13.31 4.50
N PHE A 121 9.12 13.02 5.68
CA PHE A 121 9.34 13.79 6.90
C PHE A 121 10.42 13.12 7.74
N ARG A 122 11.42 13.89 8.18
CA ARG A 122 12.51 13.42 9.04
C ARG A 122 12.24 13.76 10.51
N ASP A 123 12.89 13.04 11.42
CA ASP A 123 12.91 13.32 12.86
C ASP A 123 11.51 13.37 13.52
N GLN A 124 10.61 12.46 13.16
CA GLN A 124 9.21 12.44 13.63
C GLN A 124 9.01 11.65 14.94
N ASP A 125 8.04 12.08 15.76
CA ASP A 125 7.77 11.49 17.08
C ASP A 125 6.66 10.42 17.12
N PHE A 126 6.27 9.85 15.98
CA PHE A 126 5.16 8.88 15.91
C PHE A 126 5.44 7.61 16.70
N VAL A 127 6.68 7.11 16.64
CA VAL A 127 7.10 5.88 17.33
C VAL A 127 6.99 6.05 18.84
N SER A 128 7.52 7.14 19.39
CA SER A 128 7.51 7.39 20.84
C SER A 128 6.12 7.68 21.40
N LYS A 129 5.17 8.14 20.56
CA LYS A 129 3.76 8.33 20.94
C LYS A 129 2.92 7.05 20.88
N GLY A 130 3.45 5.97 20.31
CA GLY A 130 2.84 4.65 20.31
C GLY A 130 1.80 4.41 19.20
N PRO A 131 1.38 3.14 19.02
CA PRO A 131 0.57 2.71 17.89
C PRO A 131 -0.83 3.33 17.86
N GLN A 132 -1.49 3.52 19.01
CA GLN A 132 -2.85 4.09 19.02
C GLN A 132 -2.85 5.55 18.57
N HIS A 133 -1.87 6.36 19.01
CA HIS A 133 -1.72 7.74 18.54
C HIS A 133 -1.54 7.80 17.02
N PHE A 134 -0.75 6.87 16.47
CA PHE A 134 -0.56 6.79 15.02
C PHE A 134 -1.87 6.54 14.27
N VAL A 135 -2.71 5.62 14.75
CA VAL A 135 -4.04 5.39 14.15
C VAL A 135 -4.93 6.61 14.31
N ASP A 136 -4.95 7.24 15.49
CA ASP A 136 -5.80 8.41 15.76
C ASP A 136 -5.42 9.61 14.88
N TYR A 137 -4.14 9.77 14.56
CA TYR A 137 -3.67 10.77 13.61
C TYR A 137 -4.23 10.51 12.19
N VAL A 138 -4.17 9.26 11.74
CA VAL A 138 -4.60 8.88 10.38
C VAL A 138 -6.13 8.99 10.19
N LYS A 139 -6.92 8.84 11.27
CA LYS A 139 -8.39 8.99 11.23
C LYS A 139 -8.86 10.31 10.63
N TYR A 140 -8.07 11.38 10.74
CA TYR A 140 -8.41 12.68 10.16
C TYR A 140 -8.57 12.61 8.63
N PHE A 141 -7.82 11.73 7.97
CA PHE A 141 -7.76 11.65 6.50
C PHE A 141 -8.80 10.69 5.91
N GLY A 142 -9.53 9.96 6.75
CA GLY A 142 -10.51 8.94 6.37
C GLY A 142 -10.53 7.77 7.35
N ASN A 143 -11.43 6.82 7.14
CA ASN A 143 -11.55 5.64 7.99
C ASN A 143 -10.29 4.78 7.91
N PRO A 144 -9.56 4.51 9.01
CA PRO A 144 -8.35 3.70 8.96
C PRO A 144 -8.65 2.28 8.44
N HIS A 145 -7.85 1.80 7.50
CA HIS A 145 -7.97 0.45 6.93
C HIS A 145 -7.43 -0.60 7.91
N ILE A 146 -7.96 -1.83 7.83
CA ILE A 146 -7.51 -3.02 8.54
C ILE A 146 -7.04 -4.02 7.48
N HIS A 147 -5.74 -4.28 7.46
CA HIS A 147 -5.14 -5.14 6.45
C HIS A 147 -5.54 -6.62 6.68
N PRO A 148 -6.04 -7.32 5.64
CA PRO A 148 -6.62 -8.65 5.84
C PRO A 148 -5.60 -9.72 6.24
N THR A 149 -4.33 -9.58 5.82
CA THR A 149 -3.35 -10.69 5.88
C THR A 149 -2.11 -10.44 6.73
N SER A 150 -1.95 -9.27 7.34
CA SER A 150 -0.66 -8.86 7.92
C SER A 150 -0.62 -8.88 9.43
N GLY A 151 0.60 -8.84 9.97
CA GLY A 151 0.80 -8.63 11.40
C GLY A 151 0.35 -7.23 11.79
N ARG A 152 -0.13 -7.10 13.02
CA ARG A 152 -0.52 -5.81 13.60
C ARG A 152 -0.02 -5.70 15.03
N PRO A 153 0.22 -4.48 15.56
CA PRO A 153 0.46 -4.31 16.99
C PRO A 153 -0.68 -4.91 17.79
N LYS A 154 -0.35 -5.39 18.99
CA LYS A 154 -1.35 -5.98 19.88
C LYS A 154 -2.46 -4.96 20.14
N ASP A 155 -3.71 -5.41 20.03
CA ASP A 155 -4.93 -4.62 20.27
C ASP A 155 -5.13 -3.38 19.36
N VAL A 156 -4.29 -3.17 18.34
CA VAL A 156 -4.40 -2.05 17.38
C VAL A 156 -4.55 -2.57 15.95
N ALA A 157 -5.80 -2.72 15.49
CA ALA A 157 -6.15 -3.36 14.22
C ALA A 157 -5.65 -2.64 12.96
N ASN A 158 -5.60 -1.31 13.01
CA ASN A 158 -5.44 -0.45 11.83
C ASN A 158 -3.97 -0.19 11.45
N ILE A 159 -3.03 -0.91 12.05
CA ILE A 159 -1.62 -0.85 11.69
C ILE A 159 -1.21 -2.15 11.01
N HIS A 160 -0.73 -2.01 9.79
CA HIS A 160 -0.06 -3.05 9.04
C HIS A 160 1.44 -3.00 9.36
N VAL A 161 1.99 -4.09 9.90
CA VAL A 161 3.42 -4.17 10.24
C VAL A 161 4.15 -5.07 9.24
N ILE A 162 5.22 -4.52 8.67
CA ILE A 162 6.20 -5.25 7.87
C ILE A 162 7.42 -5.51 8.75
N LEU A 163 7.61 -6.77 9.12
CA LEU A 163 8.82 -7.24 9.80
C LEU A 163 9.58 -8.18 8.86
N SER A 164 10.82 -7.84 8.56
CA SER A 164 11.72 -8.61 7.69
C SER A 164 13.11 -8.73 8.32
N GLY A 165 13.90 -9.70 7.87
CA GLY A 165 15.26 -9.95 8.38
C GLY A 165 15.28 -11.02 9.47
N ASP A 166 16.26 -10.94 10.37
CA ASP A 166 16.58 -11.92 11.43
C ASP A 166 17.04 -13.31 10.95
N THR A 167 16.45 -13.85 9.88
CA THR A 167 16.94 -15.05 9.20
C THR A 167 17.42 -14.74 7.80
N LYS A 168 18.41 -15.52 7.33
CA LYS A 168 18.94 -15.39 5.98
C LYS A 168 18.04 -16.13 5.00
N GLU A 169 17.47 -15.40 4.07
CA GLU A 169 16.81 -15.95 2.88
C GLU A 169 17.40 -15.29 1.64
N ASP A 170 17.60 -16.08 0.59
CA ASP A 170 18.02 -15.58 -0.71
C ASP A 170 16.82 -15.54 -1.66
N PRO A 171 16.14 -14.38 -1.79
CA PRO A 171 15.00 -14.25 -2.68
C PRO A 171 15.40 -14.36 -4.16
N PHE A 172 16.70 -14.28 -4.49
CA PHE A 172 17.22 -14.39 -5.85
C PHE A 172 17.58 -15.83 -6.25
N SER A 173 17.45 -16.79 -5.33
CA SER A 173 17.61 -18.23 -5.63
C SER A 173 16.66 -18.74 -6.71
N THR A 174 15.51 -18.08 -6.91
CA THR A 174 14.49 -18.45 -7.91
C THR A 174 14.03 -17.29 -8.79
N LYS A 175 14.55 -16.09 -8.57
CA LYS A 175 14.11 -14.86 -9.25
C LYS A 175 15.31 -13.99 -9.61
N THR A 176 15.21 -13.29 -10.73
CA THR A 176 16.24 -12.33 -11.16
C THR A 176 16.01 -10.91 -10.64
N ASN A 177 14.79 -10.61 -10.16
CA ASN A 177 14.43 -9.35 -9.50
C ASN A 177 13.14 -9.54 -8.66
N LEU A 178 12.84 -8.54 -7.83
CA LEU A 178 11.70 -8.55 -6.90
C LEU A 178 10.79 -7.33 -7.10
N VAL A 179 10.84 -6.70 -8.27
CA VAL A 179 10.05 -5.50 -8.57
C VAL A 179 8.57 -5.84 -8.52
N GLY A 180 7.84 -5.18 -7.63
CA GLY A 180 6.43 -5.44 -7.35
C GLY A 180 5.66 -4.14 -7.17
N PHE A 181 5.53 -3.36 -8.25
CA PHE A 181 4.75 -2.13 -8.22
C PHE A 181 3.27 -2.40 -7.95
N HIS A 182 2.75 -1.72 -6.93
CA HIS A 182 1.34 -1.75 -6.55
C HIS A 182 0.87 -0.42 -5.94
N SER A 183 -0.43 -0.18 -6.05
CA SER A 183 -1.17 0.74 -5.17
C SER A 183 -1.84 -0.10 -4.10
N ASP A 184 -1.74 0.32 -2.84
CA ASP A 184 -2.16 -0.50 -1.70
C ASP A 184 -3.63 -0.89 -1.78
N VAL A 185 -3.87 -2.19 -1.63
CA VAL A 185 -5.20 -2.78 -1.49
C VAL A 185 -6.19 -2.27 -2.55
N SER A 186 -5.69 -2.03 -3.78
CA SER A 186 -6.51 -1.55 -4.90
C SER A 186 -7.66 -2.50 -5.29
N TYR A 187 -7.70 -3.70 -4.73
CA TYR A 187 -8.82 -4.65 -4.82
C TYR A 187 -10.01 -4.29 -3.93
N GLU A 188 -9.83 -3.42 -2.93
CA GLU A 188 -10.91 -3.02 -2.02
C GLU A 188 -11.97 -2.22 -2.77
N LEU A 189 -13.20 -2.21 -2.24
CA LEU A 189 -14.26 -1.36 -2.75
C LEU A 189 -13.83 0.12 -2.70
N GLN A 190 -13.29 0.53 -1.55
CA GLN A 190 -12.68 1.84 -1.34
C GLN A 190 -11.22 1.65 -0.96
N PRO A 191 -10.30 1.69 -1.94
CA PRO A 191 -8.87 1.61 -1.68
C PRO A 191 -8.39 2.75 -0.78
N THR A 192 -7.16 2.63 -0.28
CA THR A 192 -6.59 3.66 0.59
C THR A 192 -6.24 4.93 -0.20
N ALA A 193 -6.46 6.10 0.42
CA ALA A 193 -6.06 7.40 -0.09
C ALA A 193 -4.65 7.76 0.42
N LEU A 194 -4.55 8.33 1.63
CA LEU A 194 -3.27 8.64 2.24
C LEU A 194 -2.78 7.49 3.11
N SER A 195 -1.53 7.10 2.89
CA SER A 195 -0.81 6.14 3.73
C SER A 195 0.38 6.81 4.40
N PHE A 196 0.56 6.44 5.66
CA PHE A 196 1.66 6.90 6.49
C PHE A 196 2.50 5.69 6.84
N LEU A 197 3.79 5.77 6.56
CA LEU A 197 4.73 4.67 6.73
C LEU A 197 5.87 5.16 7.62
N THR A 198 5.95 4.61 8.83
CA THR A 198 7.01 4.94 9.79
C THR A 198 7.95 3.76 9.94
N VAL A 199 9.24 4.07 9.85
CA VAL A 199 10.30 3.12 10.14
C VAL A 199 10.61 3.17 11.62
N THR A 200 10.67 1.99 12.22
CA THR A 200 10.93 1.86 13.65
C THR A 200 12.29 1.16 13.88
N ASN A 201 12.68 0.23 13.01
CA ASN A 201 13.98 -0.46 13.07
C ASN A 201 14.59 -0.59 11.67
N LEU A 202 15.86 -0.19 11.49
CA LEU A 202 16.61 -0.31 10.24
C LEU A 202 17.91 -1.09 10.43
N PRO A 203 18.35 -1.82 9.40
CA PRO A 203 19.71 -2.31 9.35
C PRO A 203 20.75 -1.18 9.33
N ALA A 204 21.85 -1.33 10.07
CA ALA A 204 22.92 -0.34 10.19
C ALA A 204 23.64 -0.07 8.86
N GLY A 205 23.70 -1.08 7.99
CA GLY A 205 24.25 -0.96 6.63
C GLY A 205 23.34 -0.23 5.64
N GLY A 206 22.14 0.18 6.05
CA GLY A 206 21.13 0.78 5.18
C GLY A 206 20.43 -0.24 4.26
N GLY A 207 19.79 0.28 3.22
CA GLY A 207 19.00 -0.52 2.27
C GLY A 207 17.54 -0.71 2.68
N GLY A 208 16.79 -1.42 1.85
CA GLY A 208 15.36 -1.62 2.07
C GLY A 208 14.52 -0.39 1.74
N ASP A 209 14.99 0.45 0.82
CA ASP A 209 14.26 1.65 0.40
C ASP A 209 12.93 1.31 -0.28
N THR A 210 12.11 2.34 -0.50
CA THR A 210 10.86 2.19 -1.24
C THR A 210 10.94 3.01 -2.52
N VAL A 211 10.68 2.38 -3.66
CA VAL A 211 10.58 3.07 -4.95
C VAL A 211 9.12 3.42 -5.19
N PHE A 212 8.85 4.66 -5.58
CA PHE A 212 7.54 5.17 -5.95
C PHE A 212 7.53 5.59 -7.41
N ALA A 213 6.42 5.40 -8.11
CA ALA A 213 6.20 5.76 -9.50
C ALA A 213 4.97 6.67 -9.63
N ASP A 214 5.13 7.83 -10.27
CA ASP A 214 4.03 8.77 -10.53
C ASP A 214 3.09 8.21 -11.59
N SER A 215 1.91 7.78 -11.14
CA SER A 215 0.91 7.14 -11.99
C SER A 215 0.06 8.16 -12.76
N ALA A 216 0.07 9.43 -12.34
CA ALA A 216 -0.53 10.52 -13.10
C ALA A 216 0.37 10.92 -14.27
N GLU A 217 1.68 11.03 -14.02
CA GLU A 217 2.67 11.25 -15.09
C GLU A 217 2.71 10.06 -16.07
N ALA A 218 2.60 8.82 -15.57
CA ALA A 218 2.48 7.64 -16.42
C ALA A 218 1.30 7.77 -17.41
N TYR A 219 0.12 8.19 -16.93
CA TYR A 219 -1.03 8.49 -17.80
C TYR A 219 -0.73 9.65 -18.76
N ASN A 220 -0.16 10.75 -18.28
CA ASN A 220 0.10 11.94 -19.09
C ASN A 220 1.01 11.67 -20.30
N ARG A 221 1.94 10.71 -20.18
CA ARG A 221 2.89 10.33 -21.24
C ARG A 221 2.29 9.44 -22.33
N LEU A 222 1.11 8.85 -22.11
CA LEU A 222 0.43 8.08 -23.14
C LEU A 222 0.01 8.99 -24.30
N SER A 223 0.06 8.46 -25.52
CA SER A 223 -0.43 9.17 -26.70
C SER A 223 -1.94 9.49 -26.54
N PRO A 224 -2.45 10.57 -27.15
CA PRO A 224 -3.88 10.88 -27.11
C PRO A 224 -4.76 9.69 -27.50
N LYS A 225 -4.39 8.94 -28.55
CA LYS A 225 -5.12 7.74 -28.98
C LYS A 225 -5.17 6.64 -27.91
N PHE A 226 -4.08 6.42 -27.18
CA PHE A 226 -4.08 5.46 -26.07
C PHE A 226 -4.93 5.95 -24.91
N LYS A 227 -4.91 7.26 -24.60
CA LYS A 227 -5.79 7.83 -23.57
C LYS A 227 -7.25 7.61 -23.95
N ASP A 228 -7.65 7.91 -25.18
CA ASP A 228 -9.03 7.71 -25.66
C ASP A 228 -9.49 6.25 -25.53
N ILE A 229 -8.60 5.28 -25.82
CA ILE A 229 -8.89 3.85 -25.66
C ILE A 229 -9.08 3.50 -24.18
N LEU A 230 -8.17 3.94 -23.30
CA LEU A 230 -8.14 3.50 -21.90
C LEU A 230 -9.17 4.19 -21.00
N GLU A 231 -9.59 5.41 -21.35
CA GLU A 231 -10.49 6.22 -20.53
C GLU A 231 -11.87 5.61 -20.27
N ASN A 232 -12.29 4.63 -21.07
CA ASN A 232 -13.58 3.95 -20.91
C ASN A 232 -13.43 2.48 -20.48
N LEU A 233 -12.22 2.04 -20.16
CA LEU A 233 -11.96 0.66 -19.76
C LEU A 233 -11.93 0.52 -18.24
N ASN A 234 -12.45 -0.62 -17.79
CA ASN A 234 -12.36 -1.05 -16.41
C ASN A 234 -11.48 -2.30 -16.31
N ALA A 235 -10.83 -2.47 -15.18
CA ALA A 235 -10.06 -3.66 -14.85
C ALA A 235 -10.47 -4.22 -13.50
N VAL A 236 -10.37 -5.54 -13.36
CA VAL A 236 -10.64 -6.24 -12.12
C VAL A 236 -9.37 -6.26 -11.28
N HIS A 237 -9.51 -5.86 -10.02
CA HIS A 237 -8.47 -5.93 -9.00
C HIS A 237 -8.85 -6.99 -7.96
N SER A 238 -7.91 -7.88 -7.61
CA SER A 238 -8.20 -9.09 -6.83
C SER A 238 -7.30 -9.26 -5.62
N ALA A 239 -7.90 -9.62 -4.48
CA ALA A 239 -7.19 -9.98 -3.24
C ALA A 239 -6.81 -11.47 -3.17
N VAL A 240 -7.33 -12.31 -4.09
CA VAL A 240 -7.27 -13.78 -4.00
C VAL A 240 -5.83 -14.29 -3.92
N GLU A 241 -4.94 -13.77 -4.76
CA GLU A 241 -3.54 -14.19 -4.74
C GLU A 241 -2.82 -13.78 -3.46
N GLN A 242 -3.15 -12.61 -2.89
CA GLN A 242 -2.57 -12.17 -1.62
C GLN A 242 -3.06 -13.05 -0.46
N ALA A 243 -4.35 -13.39 -0.42
CA ALA A 243 -4.92 -14.27 0.58
C ALA A 243 -4.31 -15.68 0.48
N ASN A 244 -4.27 -16.27 -0.71
CA ASN A 244 -3.66 -17.57 -0.95
C ASN A 244 -2.18 -17.60 -0.56
N PHE A 245 -1.44 -16.55 -0.91
CA PHE A 245 -0.03 -16.43 -0.52
C PHE A 245 0.15 -16.35 0.99
N SER A 246 -0.75 -15.67 1.71
CA SER A 246 -0.76 -15.64 3.18
C SER A 246 -1.01 -17.04 3.76
N LEU A 247 -2.05 -17.74 3.29
CA LEU A 247 -2.43 -19.08 3.78
C LEU A 247 -1.33 -20.12 3.54
N VAL A 248 -0.75 -20.16 2.34
CA VAL A 248 0.35 -21.08 1.99
C VAL A 248 1.55 -20.87 2.89
N LYS A 249 1.75 -19.65 3.41
CA LYS A 249 2.82 -19.32 4.36
C LYS A 249 2.44 -19.54 5.83
N GLY A 250 1.25 -20.07 6.12
CA GLY A 250 0.75 -20.23 7.48
C GLY A 250 0.37 -18.92 8.16
N GLY A 251 0.19 -17.85 7.39
CA GLY A 251 -0.27 -16.54 7.84
C GLY A 251 -1.77 -16.51 8.14
N VAL A 252 -2.32 -15.30 8.26
CA VAL A 252 -3.73 -15.06 8.56
C VAL A 252 -4.46 -14.52 7.34
N VAL A 253 -5.76 -14.77 7.27
CA VAL A 253 -6.70 -14.10 6.37
C VAL A 253 -7.91 -13.76 7.23
N ARG A 254 -8.04 -12.49 7.60
CA ARG A 254 -9.06 -12.01 8.55
C ARG A 254 -10.29 -11.43 7.86
N ARG A 255 -10.33 -11.44 6.54
CA ARG A 255 -11.46 -11.00 5.73
C ARG A 255 -11.42 -11.81 4.45
N ASP A 256 -12.58 -12.26 4.00
CA ASP A 256 -12.68 -12.98 2.74
C ASP A 256 -12.10 -12.15 1.58
N PRO A 257 -11.34 -12.78 0.66
CA PRO A 257 -10.76 -12.07 -0.46
C PRO A 257 -11.86 -11.57 -1.41
N VAL A 258 -11.75 -10.31 -1.81
CA VAL A 258 -12.68 -9.65 -2.73
C VAL A 258 -12.05 -9.42 -4.10
N GLU A 259 -12.91 -9.28 -5.11
CA GLU A 259 -12.57 -8.67 -6.40
C GLU A 259 -13.45 -7.44 -6.60
N ASN A 260 -12.86 -6.33 -7.05
CA ASN A 260 -13.61 -5.14 -7.44
C ASN A 260 -13.16 -4.64 -8.80
N VAL A 261 -14.10 -4.06 -9.54
CA VAL A 261 -13.87 -3.52 -10.88
C VAL A 261 -13.59 -2.03 -10.78
N HIS A 262 -12.42 -1.58 -11.23
CA HIS A 262 -12.01 -0.17 -11.16
C HIS A 262 -11.71 0.39 -12.55
N PRO A 263 -11.93 1.68 -12.78
CA PRO A 263 -11.42 2.37 -13.97
C PRO A 263 -9.92 2.15 -14.17
N ILE A 264 -9.49 1.83 -15.39
CA ILE A 264 -8.05 1.84 -15.73
C ILE A 264 -7.50 3.25 -15.67
N VAL A 265 -8.32 4.24 -16.05
CA VAL A 265 -8.04 5.66 -15.85
C VAL A 265 -9.05 6.20 -14.86
N ARG A 266 -8.63 6.40 -13.62
CA ARG A 266 -9.47 7.01 -12.59
C ARG A 266 -9.30 8.52 -12.57
N THR A 267 -10.31 9.21 -12.05
CA THR A 267 -10.22 10.63 -11.67
C THR A 267 -10.21 10.74 -10.14
N THR A 268 -9.23 11.47 -9.58
CA THR A 268 -9.18 11.75 -8.13
C THR A 268 -10.18 12.85 -7.75
N PRO A 269 -10.56 13.03 -6.47
CA PRO A 269 -11.47 14.10 -6.04
C PRO A 269 -11.05 15.52 -6.48
N LEU A 270 -9.75 15.75 -6.68
CA LEU A 270 -9.19 17.01 -7.18
C LEU A 270 -9.16 17.12 -8.72
N GLY A 271 -9.76 16.16 -9.43
CA GLY A 271 -9.85 16.16 -10.89
C GLY A 271 -8.62 15.63 -11.64
N LYS A 272 -7.64 15.04 -10.93
CA LYS A 272 -6.44 14.49 -11.57
C LYS A 272 -6.75 13.12 -12.18
N LYS A 273 -6.47 12.95 -13.47
CA LYS A 273 -6.53 11.63 -14.14
C LYS A 273 -5.27 10.81 -13.83
N VAL A 274 -5.45 9.54 -13.48
CA VAL A 274 -4.36 8.65 -13.06
C VAL A 274 -4.53 7.27 -13.70
N LEU A 275 -3.42 6.70 -14.18
CA LEU A 275 -3.37 5.30 -14.61
C LEU A 275 -3.45 4.40 -13.37
N PHE A 276 -4.59 3.73 -13.16
CA PHE A 276 -4.88 2.93 -11.98
C PHE A 276 -4.88 1.44 -12.28
N VAL A 277 -3.73 0.96 -12.75
CA VAL A 277 -3.44 -0.46 -12.90
C VAL A 277 -2.13 -0.79 -12.21
N ASN A 278 -2.04 -2.01 -11.69
CA ASN A 278 -0.81 -2.48 -11.10
C ASN A 278 -0.69 -4.00 -11.15
N LYS A 279 0.54 -4.48 -11.28
CA LYS A 279 0.82 -5.92 -11.41
C LYS A 279 0.46 -6.69 -10.13
N GLY A 280 0.53 -6.02 -8.97
CA GLY A 280 0.19 -6.61 -7.68
C GLY A 280 -1.26 -7.13 -7.63
N PHE A 281 -2.22 -6.39 -8.16
CA PHE A 281 -3.65 -6.65 -7.92
C PHE A 281 -4.53 -6.65 -9.17
N THR A 282 -4.17 -5.98 -10.26
CA THR A 282 -4.96 -5.98 -11.49
C THR A 282 -4.83 -7.34 -12.21
N ARG A 283 -5.95 -7.92 -12.69
CA ARG A 283 -6.00 -9.28 -13.27
C ARG A 283 -6.49 -9.35 -14.70
N ARG A 284 -7.55 -8.63 -15.03
CA ARG A 284 -8.16 -8.64 -16.37
C ARG A 284 -8.86 -7.32 -16.66
N ILE A 285 -9.01 -7.00 -17.93
CA ILE A 285 -9.77 -5.85 -18.42
C ILE A 285 -11.16 -6.34 -18.84
N GLU A 286 -12.21 -5.68 -18.35
CA GLU A 286 -13.57 -6.05 -18.70
C GLU A 286 -13.85 -5.86 -20.20
N GLY A 287 -14.59 -6.80 -20.79
CA GLY A 287 -14.98 -6.76 -22.19
C GLY A 287 -13.89 -7.16 -23.19
N LEU A 288 -12.65 -7.38 -22.75
CA LEU A 288 -11.56 -7.88 -23.61
C LEU A 288 -11.38 -9.40 -23.49
N LYS A 289 -10.85 -10.03 -24.54
CA LYS A 289 -10.41 -11.43 -24.48
C LYS A 289 -9.14 -11.55 -23.63
N VAL A 290 -8.81 -12.78 -23.23
CA VAL A 290 -7.67 -13.07 -22.37
C VAL A 290 -6.37 -12.53 -22.98
N GLU A 291 -6.06 -12.86 -24.23
CA GLU A 291 -4.82 -12.46 -24.88
C GLU A 291 -4.74 -10.93 -25.08
N GLU A 292 -5.86 -10.28 -25.37
CA GLU A 292 -5.97 -8.82 -25.54
C GLU A 292 -5.74 -8.10 -24.19
N SER A 293 -6.41 -8.56 -23.14
CA SER A 293 -6.28 -8.05 -21.78
C SER A 293 -4.85 -8.23 -21.27
N GLU A 294 -4.26 -9.42 -21.43
CA GLU A 294 -2.88 -9.69 -21.00
C GLU A 294 -1.88 -8.82 -21.74
N ALA A 295 -2.01 -8.69 -23.07
CA ALA A 295 -1.12 -7.84 -23.86
C ALA A 295 -1.18 -6.38 -23.41
N LEU A 296 -2.39 -5.84 -23.21
CA LEU A 296 -2.58 -4.46 -22.80
C LEU A 296 -2.11 -4.21 -21.35
N LEU A 297 -2.45 -5.08 -20.41
CA LEU A 297 -2.01 -4.96 -19.02
C LEU A 297 -0.48 -5.06 -18.90
N ASN A 298 0.15 -5.99 -19.61
CA ASN A 298 1.61 -6.11 -19.59
C ASN A 298 2.30 -4.87 -20.15
N PHE A 299 1.77 -4.27 -21.22
CA PHE A 299 2.26 -2.98 -21.71
C PHE A 299 2.18 -1.89 -20.63
N LEU A 300 1.03 -1.77 -19.95
CA LEU A 300 0.84 -0.74 -18.91
C LEU A 300 1.71 -0.99 -17.67
N PHE A 301 1.87 -2.25 -17.24
CA PHE A 301 2.75 -2.60 -16.13
C PHE A 301 4.21 -2.27 -16.46
N ASP A 302 4.66 -2.61 -17.67
CA ASP A 302 6.02 -2.30 -18.13
C ASP A 302 6.23 -0.78 -18.25
N HIS A 303 5.23 -0.04 -18.72
CA HIS A 303 5.28 1.43 -18.79
C HIS A 303 5.56 2.05 -17.42
N VAL A 304 4.89 1.57 -16.37
CA VAL A 304 5.15 2.04 -14.99
C VAL A 304 6.51 1.56 -14.48
N ALA A 305 6.82 0.27 -14.65
CA ALA A 305 8.00 -0.34 -14.04
C ALA A 305 9.32 0.12 -14.66
N LYS A 306 9.35 0.36 -15.97
CA LYS A 306 10.58 0.69 -16.73
C LYS A 306 10.82 2.20 -16.86
N ALA A 307 9.85 3.04 -16.51
CA ALA A 307 9.99 4.50 -16.60
C ALA A 307 10.69 5.10 -15.37
N HIS A 308 12.00 4.92 -15.27
CA HIS A 308 12.79 5.44 -14.14
C HIS A 308 12.70 6.96 -13.97
N ASP A 309 12.40 7.69 -15.03
CA ASP A 309 12.24 9.14 -15.10
C ASP A 309 10.86 9.66 -14.65
N LEU A 310 9.97 8.77 -14.15
CA LEU A 310 8.80 9.13 -13.34
C LEU A 310 8.85 8.51 -11.93
N GLN A 311 10.00 7.96 -11.55
CA GLN A 311 10.18 7.28 -10.28
C GLN A 311 11.07 8.09 -9.33
N ILE A 312 10.85 7.88 -8.03
CA ILE A 312 11.80 8.28 -6.98
C ILE A 312 12.08 7.09 -6.08
N ARG A 313 13.22 7.14 -5.39
CA ARG A 313 13.56 6.20 -4.32
C ARG A 313 13.57 6.97 -3.01
N ALA A 314 12.67 6.62 -2.09
CA ALA A 314 12.62 7.18 -0.75
C ALA A 314 13.51 6.35 0.17
N ASN A 315 14.59 6.97 0.65
CA ASN A 315 15.52 6.34 1.59
C ASN A 315 15.02 6.43 3.02
N TRP A 316 15.28 5.39 3.79
CA TRP A 316 14.90 5.34 5.20
C TRP A 316 16.00 5.83 6.12
N GLU A 317 15.62 6.66 7.08
CA GLU A 317 16.43 7.06 8.23
C GLU A 317 15.60 6.82 9.50
N LYS A 318 16.26 6.81 10.66
CA LYS A 318 15.56 6.73 11.95
C LYS A 318 14.50 7.83 12.03
N ASP A 319 13.33 7.51 12.59
CA ASP A 319 12.23 8.47 12.81
C ASP A 319 11.71 9.13 11.53
N THR A 320 11.96 8.51 10.36
CA THR A 320 11.35 8.95 9.11
C THR A 320 9.88 8.52 9.06
N VAL A 321 9.00 9.44 8.65
CA VAL A 321 7.63 9.13 8.22
C VAL A 321 7.49 9.51 6.76
N VAL A 322 7.17 8.52 5.92
CA VAL A 322 6.80 8.75 4.53
C VAL A 322 5.27 8.81 4.44
N VAL A 323 4.75 9.91 3.92
CA VAL A 323 3.33 10.09 3.62
C VAL A 323 3.17 10.03 2.11
N PHE A 324 2.30 9.17 1.61
CA PHE A 324 2.06 9.05 0.17
C PHE A 324 0.59 8.90 -0.17
N ASP A 325 0.19 9.44 -1.31
CA ASP A 325 -1.17 9.34 -1.84
C ASP A 325 -1.26 8.14 -2.80
N ASN A 326 -1.79 7.02 -2.31
CA ASN A 326 -1.99 5.77 -3.05
C ASN A 326 -2.84 5.94 -4.32
N ARG A 327 -3.60 7.03 -4.42
CA ARG A 327 -4.45 7.31 -5.59
C ARG A 327 -3.65 7.82 -6.77
N VAL A 328 -2.42 8.31 -6.56
CA VAL A 328 -1.58 8.92 -7.60
C VAL A 328 -0.23 8.23 -7.77
N VAL A 329 0.15 7.32 -6.87
CA VAL A 329 1.42 6.57 -6.98
C VAL A 329 1.23 5.06 -6.95
N ASN A 330 2.14 4.37 -7.66
CA ASN A 330 2.47 2.98 -7.40
C ASN A 330 3.77 2.92 -6.60
N HIS A 331 3.99 1.86 -5.84
CA HIS A 331 5.24 1.68 -5.12
C HIS A 331 5.71 0.22 -5.08
N SER A 332 7.01 0.03 -4.89
CA SER A 332 7.67 -1.27 -4.78
C SER A 332 8.64 -1.21 -3.61
N ALA A 333 8.58 -2.22 -2.73
CA ALA A 333 9.62 -2.45 -1.75
C ALA A 333 10.91 -2.89 -2.45
N ILE A 334 12.06 -2.43 -1.97
CA ILE A 334 13.37 -2.91 -2.38
C ILE A 334 13.92 -3.83 -1.28
N LEU A 335 14.61 -4.88 -1.69
CA LEU A 335 15.24 -5.87 -0.82
C LEU A 335 16.70 -6.00 -1.23
N ASP A 336 17.48 -4.98 -0.86
CA ASP A 336 18.89 -4.81 -1.24
C ASP A 336 19.82 -4.67 -0.02
N PHE A 337 19.34 -5.01 1.18
CA PHE A 337 20.16 -5.10 2.38
C PHE A 337 20.87 -6.46 2.42
N ASP A 338 22.21 -6.44 2.52
CA ASP A 338 23.05 -7.65 2.65
C ASP A 338 23.36 -7.93 4.13
N THR A 339 22.32 -8.25 4.89
CA THR A 339 22.39 -8.44 6.34
C THR A 339 21.23 -9.27 6.86
N THR A 340 21.40 -9.87 8.03
CA THR A 340 20.33 -10.54 8.79
C THR A 340 19.71 -9.63 9.83
N GLU A 341 20.10 -8.35 9.92
CA GLU A 341 19.46 -7.41 10.82
C GLU A 341 17.97 -7.25 10.47
N SER A 342 17.16 -7.07 11.51
CA SER A 342 15.72 -6.92 11.32
C SER A 342 15.38 -5.52 10.83
N ARG A 343 14.30 -5.42 10.07
CA ARG A 343 13.68 -4.16 9.64
C ARG A 343 12.21 -4.21 10.01
N LEU A 344 11.76 -3.19 10.74
CA LEU A 344 10.37 -3.06 11.16
C LEU A 344 9.82 -1.74 10.63
N ILE A 345 8.71 -1.85 9.90
CA ILE A 345 7.93 -0.73 9.40
C ILE A 345 6.49 -0.90 9.83
N ALA A 346 5.89 0.18 10.33
CA ALA A 346 4.48 0.27 10.61
C ALA A 346 3.80 1.19 9.60
N ARG A 347 2.67 0.74 9.04
CA ARG A 347 1.82 1.52 8.14
C ARG A 347 0.44 1.68 8.74
N SER A 348 -0.07 2.90 8.73
CA SER A 348 -1.49 3.18 8.90
C SER A 348 -1.99 3.94 7.67
N SER A 349 -3.15 3.56 7.17
CA SER A 349 -3.67 4.07 5.89
C SER A 349 -5.14 4.45 6.03
N ALA A 350 -5.50 5.62 5.55
CA ALA A 350 -6.90 6.07 5.49
C ALA A 350 -7.55 5.52 4.22
N GLN A 351 -8.77 4.98 4.33
CA GLN A 351 -9.61 4.68 3.17
C GLN A 351 -9.97 5.96 2.42
N GLY A 352 -10.00 5.87 1.09
CA GLY A 352 -10.38 6.96 0.20
C GLY A 352 -11.76 6.78 -0.40
N GLU A 353 -12.01 7.54 -1.46
CA GLU A 353 -13.16 7.36 -2.33
C GLU A 353 -13.08 6.06 -3.15
N ARG A 354 -14.26 5.60 -3.58
CA ARG A 354 -14.37 4.65 -4.69
C ARG A 354 -13.74 5.26 -5.95
N PRO A 355 -12.84 4.56 -6.66
CA PRO A 355 -12.31 5.05 -7.94
C PRO A 355 -13.43 5.19 -8.97
N VAL A 356 -13.50 6.35 -9.64
CA VAL A 356 -14.51 6.69 -10.65
C VAL A 356 -13.87 7.24 -11.91
N HIS A 357 -14.56 7.11 -13.04
CA HIS A 357 -14.19 7.78 -14.30
C HIS A 357 -14.45 9.29 -14.21
N ASN A 358 -15.63 9.67 -13.72
CA ASN A 358 -16.11 11.05 -13.69
C ASN A 358 -16.44 11.50 -12.26
N LEU A 359 -16.07 12.74 -11.93
CA LEU A 359 -16.32 13.34 -10.61
C LEU A 359 -17.80 13.37 -10.21
N LYS A 360 -18.72 13.45 -11.18
CA LYS A 360 -20.16 13.43 -10.92
C LYS A 360 -20.63 12.11 -10.28
N ASP A 361 -19.82 11.05 -10.38
CA ASP A 361 -20.12 9.71 -9.87
C ASP A 361 -19.46 9.44 -8.51
N LEU A 362 -18.69 10.42 -7.98
CA LEU A 362 -18.16 10.35 -6.63
C LEU A 362 -19.29 10.21 -5.61
N ASN A 363 -19.04 9.40 -4.58
CA ASN A 363 -19.97 9.14 -3.49
C ASN A 363 -21.34 8.55 -3.91
N LYS A 364 -21.43 7.90 -5.09
CA LYS A 364 -22.60 7.11 -5.49
C LYS A 364 -22.43 5.62 -5.19
N PRO A 365 -23.31 4.97 -4.40
CA PRO A 365 -23.21 3.55 -4.10
C PRO A 365 -23.60 2.62 -5.26
N ASP A 366 -24.51 3.03 -6.14
CA ASP A 366 -25.21 2.14 -7.10
C ASP A 366 -24.47 1.91 -8.43
N GLU A 367 -23.43 2.69 -8.75
CA GLU A 367 -22.65 2.54 -10.00
C GLU A 367 -21.44 1.60 -9.83
N ASN A 368 -21.36 0.88 -8.71
CA ASN A 368 -20.08 0.36 -8.19
C ASN A 368 -19.71 -1.05 -8.58
N HIS A 369 -20.53 -1.75 -9.39
CA HIS A 369 -20.27 -3.11 -9.89
C HIS A 369 -19.63 -4.01 -8.81
N LEU A 370 -20.23 -4.00 -7.61
CA LEU A 370 -19.83 -4.81 -6.49
C LEU A 370 -20.12 -6.28 -6.83
N PHE A 371 -19.07 -7.06 -7.08
CA PHE A 371 -19.20 -8.49 -7.28
C PHE A 371 -18.88 -9.20 -5.98
N GLU A 372 -19.90 -9.40 -5.16
CA GLU A 372 -19.83 -10.24 -3.97
C GLU A 372 -20.20 -11.68 -4.36
N GLY A 373 -19.23 -12.58 -4.46
CA GLY A 373 -19.56 -14.01 -4.49
C GLY A 373 -18.55 -14.99 -5.13
N PRO A 374 -18.68 -16.29 -4.80
CA PRO A 374 -17.86 -17.37 -5.34
C PRO A 374 -18.04 -17.59 -6.85
N GLU A 375 -19.15 -17.13 -7.42
CA GLU A 375 -19.48 -17.28 -8.85
C GLU A 375 -18.45 -16.60 -9.77
N TYR A 376 -17.74 -15.57 -9.29
CA TYR A 376 -16.63 -14.93 -10.02
C TYR A 376 -15.23 -15.37 -9.56
N LEU A 377 -15.12 -16.04 -8.40
CA LEU A 377 -13.89 -16.68 -7.92
C LEU A 377 -13.56 -17.99 -8.68
N GLY A 378 -14.36 -18.33 -9.70
CA GLY A 378 -14.20 -19.53 -10.51
C GLY A 378 -14.32 -20.82 -9.70
N ASN A 379 -15.14 -20.85 -8.64
CA ASN A 379 -15.26 -21.98 -7.70
C ASN A 379 -13.94 -22.41 -7.02
N LYS A 380 -12.87 -21.58 -7.03
CA LYS A 380 -11.54 -22.05 -6.61
C LYS A 380 -11.25 -22.01 -5.11
N LEU A 381 -12.09 -21.38 -4.29
CA LEU A 381 -11.84 -21.34 -2.84
C LEU A 381 -12.08 -22.71 -2.19
N SER A 382 -13.06 -23.50 -2.66
CA SER A 382 -13.33 -24.86 -2.15
C SER A 382 -12.41 -25.94 -2.74
N ASP A 383 -11.81 -25.69 -3.91
CA ASP A 383 -10.94 -26.65 -4.61
C ASP A 383 -9.47 -26.55 -4.19
N LEU A 384 -9.12 -25.56 -3.37
CA LEU A 384 -7.85 -25.48 -2.64
C LEU A 384 -7.85 -26.45 -1.45
N LYS A 385 -8.13 -27.74 -1.70
CA LYS A 385 -7.70 -28.78 -0.77
C LYS A 385 -6.17 -28.80 -0.83
N LEU A 386 -5.53 -28.34 0.24
CA LEU A 386 -4.12 -28.58 0.53
C LEU A 386 -3.85 -30.08 0.36
N ALA A 387 -3.22 -30.45 -0.75
CA ALA A 387 -2.62 -31.76 -0.93
C ALA A 387 -1.16 -31.70 -0.50
#